data_AF-A0A1Y0G1K2-F1
#
_entry.id   AF-A0A1Y0G1K2-F1
#
_cell.length_a   1.000
_cell.length_b   1.000
_cell.length_c   1.000
_cell.angle_alpha   90.00
_cell.angle_beta   90.00
_cell.angle_gamma   90.00
#
_symmetry.space_group_name_H-M   'P 1'
#
loop_
_entity.id
_entity.type
_entity.pdbx_description
1 polymer ?
#
loop_
_entity_poly.entity_id
_entity_poly.type
_entity_poly.pdbx_seq_one_letter_code
_entity_poly.pdbx_strand_id
1 'polypeptide(L)'
;MATLDEIKNVIKSAFFGVKLDGGVSLNQAKEIDKYGEYISAGEFRDLPKRENTEDWENISDSELESDPCVAHFDAKGLRYYLPRLMLGVLANYDSSSMAVIGTLQSLYPKSQSWEYHMERYSALNDQQRKAIALFVEALPSLVELDQEDQVIMKRALEKYWRQYL
;
A
#
# COMPACT_ATOMS: atom_id res chain seq x y z
N MET A 1 17.58 -9.25 14.04
CA MET A 1 16.72 -8.75 12.93
C MET A 1 15.52 -9.67 12.87
N ALA A 2 14.33 -9.12 12.61
CA ALA A 2 13.13 -9.93 12.43
C ALA A 2 13.27 -10.82 11.19
N THR A 3 12.74 -12.02 11.26
CA THR A 3 12.68 -12.98 10.14
C THR A 3 11.55 -12.61 9.18
N LEU A 4 11.63 -13.17 7.96
CA LEU A 4 10.59 -13.00 6.94
C LEU A 4 9.20 -13.40 7.46
N ASP A 5 9.11 -14.52 8.16
CA ASP A 5 7.84 -15.04 8.67
C ASP A 5 7.28 -14.18 9.81
N GLU A 6 8.14 -13.64 10.68
CA GLU A 6 7.72 -12.71 11.73
C GLU A 6 7.11 -11.44 11.12
N ILE A 7 7.74 -10.85 10.10
CA ILE A 7 7.20 -9.65 9.42
C ILE A 7 5.87 -9.96 8.73
N LYS A 8 5.77 -11.09 8.01
CA LYS A 8 4.52 -11.52 7.38
C LYS A 8 3.39 -11.68 8.40
N ASN A 9 3.67 -12.29 9.56
CA ASN A 9 2.68 -12.51 10.61
C ASN A 9 2.25 -11.20 11.28
N VAL A 10 3.18 -10.27 11.50
CA VAL A 10 2.88 -8.93 12.04
C VAL A 10 1.95 -8.16 11.09
N ILE A 11 2.24 -8.18 9.78
CA ILE A 11 1.38 -7.54 8.76
C ILE A 11 -0.01 -8.17 8.79
N LYS A 12 -0.11 -9.50 8.68
CA LYS A 12 -1.41 -10.20 8.69
C LYS A 12 -2.23 -9.87 9.93
N SER A 13 -1.61 -9.91 11.10
CA SER A 13 -2.28 -9.66 12.38
C SER A 13 -2.78 -8.21 12.49
N ALA A 14 -1.96 -7.22 12.11
CA ALA A 14 -2.31 -5.81 12.24
C ALA A 14 -3.43 -5.37 11.26
N PHE A 15 -3.58 -6.07 10.14
CA PHE A 15 -4.59 -5.79 9.13
C PHE A 15 -5.74 -6.81 9.13
N PHE A 16 -5.78 -7.74 10.08
CA PHE A 16 -6.84 -8.75 10.16
C PHE A 16 -8.24 -8.11 10.21
N GLY A 17 -9.15 -8.58 9.35
CA GLY A 17 -10.53 -8.10 9.29
C GLY A 17 -10.72 -6.69 8.72
N VAL A 18 -9.67 -6.06 8.17
CA VAL A 18 -9.80 -4.77 7.46
C VAL A 18 -10.62 -4.95 6.19
N LYS A 19 -11.66 -4.12 6.04
CA LYS A 19 -12.51 -4.04 4.85
C LYS A 19 -12.22 -2.76 4.08
N LEU A 20 -12.62 -2.73 2.80
CA LEU A 20 -12.47 -1.53 1.97
C LEU A 20 -13.32 -0.37 2.51
N ASP A 21 -14.51 -0.66 3.05
CA ASP A 21 -15.36 0.29 3.79
C ASP A 21 -15.59 1.63 3.05
N GLY A 22 -15.90 1.54 1.75
CA GLY A 22 -16.15 2.71 0.90
C GLY A 22 -14.89 3.45 0.44
N GLY A 23 -13.70 2.91 0.68
CA GLY A 23 -12.46 3.38 0.06
C GLY A 23 -12.42 3.15 -1.44
N VAL A 24 -11.49 3.83 -2.11
CA VAL A 24 -11.26 3.69 -3.55
C VAL A 24 -10.85 2.25 -3.87
N SER A 25 -11.66 1.59 -4.69
CA SER A 25 -11.46 0.22 -5.16
C SER A 25 -10.37 0.12 -6.25
N LEU A 26 -9.91 -1.09 -6.57
CA LEU A 26 -8.94 -1.29 -7.68
C LEU A 26 -9.49 -0.79 -9.01
N ASN A 27 -10.75 -1.09 -9.32
CA ASN A 27 -11.38 -0.64 -10.56
C ASN A 27 -11.56 0.89 -10.59
N GLN A 28 -11.89 1.48 -9.44
CA GLN A 28 -11.99 2.94 -9.32
C GLN A 28 -10.62 3.61 -9.48
N ALA A 29 -9.56 3.05 -8.89
CA ALA A 29 -8.20 3.57 -9.00
C ALA A 29 -7.72 3.65 -10.47
N LYS A 30 -8.11 2.69 -11.32
CA LYS A 30 -7.78 2.67 -12.75
C LYS A 30 -8.49 3.76 -13.55
N GLU A 31 -9.70 4.13 -13.14
CA GLU A 31 -10.53 5.09 -13.86
C GLU A 31 -10.41 6.51 -13.29
N ILE A 32 -9.61 6.73 -12.23
CA ILE A 32 -9.55 8.02 -11.53
C ILE A 32 -9.07 9.17 -12.42
N ASP A 33 -8.17 8.92 -13.36
CA ASP A 33 -7.65 9.97 -14.26
C ASP A 33 -8.73 10.46 -15.23
N LYS A 34 -9.83 9.69 -15.39
CA LYS A 34 -11.00 10.07 -16.18
C LYS A 34 -12.07 10.79 -15.35
N TYR A 35 -11.91 10.83 -14.03
CA TYR A 35 -12.85 11.44 -13.09
C TYR A 35 -13.00 12.94 -13.32
N GLY A 36 -14.26 13.40 -13.44
CA GLY A 36 -14.58 14.81 -13.64
C GLY A 36 -14.44 15.29 -15.09
N GLU A 37 -13.74 14.54 -15.95
CA GLU A 37 -13.64 14.82 -17.39
C GLU A 37 -14.57 13.93 -18.23
N TYR A 38 -14.61 12.62 -17.93
CA TYR A 38 -15.37 11.63 -18.69
C TYR A 38 -16.36 10.80 -17.84
N ILE A 39 -16.20 10.80 -16.52
CA ILE A 39 -17.12 10.15 -15.58
C ILE A 39 -17.51 11.10 -14.45
N SER A 40 -18.80 11.15 -14.14
CA SER A 40 -19.34 11.92 -13.02
C SER A 40 -19.03 11.28 -11.67
N ALA A 41 -19.22 12.04 -10.59
CA ALA A 41 -19.05 11.54 -9.22
C ALA A 41 -20.00 10.37 -8.87
N GLY A 42 -21.18 10.32 -9.49
CA GLY A 42 -22.11 9.20 -9.35
C GLY A 42 -21.59 7.96 -10.08
N GLU A 43 -21.23 8.11 -11.35
CA GLU A 43 -20.73 7.01 -12.18
C GLU A 43 -19.45 6.40 -11.61
N PHE A 44 -18.52 7.22 -11.09
CA PHE A 44 -17.31 6.72 -10.43
C PHE A 44 -17.62 5.91 -9.17
N ARG A 45 -18.59 6.35 -8.36
CA ARG A 45 -19.02 5.64 -7.16
C ARG A 45 -19.66 4.30 -7.48
N ASP A 46 -20.40 4.25 -8.58
CA ASP A 46 -21.18 3.10 -9.02
C ASP A 46 -20.38 2.16 -9.93
N LEU A 47 -19.09 2.45 -10.18
CA LEU A 47 -18.19 1.52 -10.88
C LEU A 47 -18.22 0.14 -10.18
N PRO A 48 -18.36 -0.95 -10.94
CA PRO A 48 -18.45 -2.28 -10.37
C PRO A 48 -17.15 -2.63 -9.64
N LYS A 49 -17.27 -3.10 -8.41
CA LYS A 49 -16.17 -3.68 -7.64
C LYS A 49 -16.08 -5.16 -8.01
N ARG A 50 -14.98 -5.54 -8.66
CA ARG A 50 -14.79 -6.90 -9.19
C ARG A 50 -13.97 -7.77 -8.25
N GLU A 51 -13.24 -7.13 -7.37
CA GLU A 51 -12.43 -7.70 -6.31
C GLU A 51 -13.23 -7.97 -5.04
N ASN A 52 -12.69 -8.82 -4.16
CA ASN A 52 -13.19 -8.92 -2.80
C ASN A 52 -12.95 -7.59 -2.07
N THR A 53 -13.97 -7.06 -1.41
CA THR A 53 -13.93 -5.80 -0.64
C THR A 53 -14.13 -5.99 0.87
N GLU A 54 -14.37 -7.23 1.29
CA GLU A 54 -14.66 -7.65 2.66
C GLU A 54 -13.46 -8.33 3.33
N ASP A 55 -12.52 -8.84 2.53
CA ASP A 55 -11.33 -9.55 3.00
C ASP A 55 -10.18 -9.40 1.99
N TRP A 56 -9.17 -8.63 2.38
CA TRP A 56 -8.01 -8.33 1.55
C TRP A 56 -7.12 -9.57 1.32
N GLU A 57 -7.20 -10.59 2.18
CA GLU A 57 -6.39 -11.81 2.03
C GLU A 57 -6.79 -12.61 0.78
N ASN A 58 -8.02 -12.43 0.31
CA ASN A 58 -8.56 -13.12 -0.87
C ASN A 58 -8.32 -12.38 -2.18
N ILE A 59 -7.58 -11.27 -2.17
CA ILE A 59 -7.20 -10.57 -3.39
C ILE A 59 -6.03 -11.33 -4.04
N SER A 60 -6.22 -11.74 -5.30
CA SER A 60 -5.20 -12.42 -6.08
C SER A 60 -4.05 -11.49 -6.47
N ASP A 61 -2.85 -12.04 -6.67
CA ASP A 61 -1.71 -11.25 -7.19
C ASP A 61 -2.06 -10.64 -8.55
N SER A 62 -2.75 -11.38 -9.42
CA SER A 62 -3.14 -10.90 -10.74
C SER A 62 -4.11 -9.71 -10.69
N GLU A 63 -4.96 -9.62 -9.67
CA GLU A 63 -5.84 -8.44 -9.49
C GLU A 63 -5.03 -7.19 -9.12
N LEU A 64 -3.97 -7.34 -8.32
CA LEU A 64 -3.10 -6.23 -7.93
C LEU A 64 -2.12 -5.82 -9.03
N GLU A 65 -1.62 -6.77 -9.82
CA GLU A 65 -0.64 -6.53 -10.87
C GLU A 65 -1.24 -6.02 -12.17
N SER A 66 -2.54 -6.25 -12.41
CA SER A 66 -3.20 -5.95 -13.68
C SER A 66 -3.14 -4.48 -14.11
N ASP A 67 -3.03 -3.54 -13.16
CA ASP A 67 -2.74 -2.10 -13.40
C ASP A 67 -2.59 -1.42 -12.01
N PRO A 68 -1.37 -1.39 -11.42
CA PRO A 68 -1.18 -1.01 -10.03
C PRO A 68 -1.27 0.52 -9.84
N CYS A 69 -2.48 1.06 -9.82
CA CYS A 69 -2.75 2.47 -9.55
C CYS A 69 -2.64 2.81 -8.04
N VAL A 70 -1.56 2.38 -7.38
CA VAL A 70 -1.38 2.51 -5.92
C VAL A 70 -1.43 3.97 -5.47
N ALA A 71 -1.03 4.92 -6.32
CA ALA A 71 -1.14 6.36 -6.05
C ALA A 71 -2.58 6.88 -6.00
N HIS A 72 -3.55 6.14 -6.53
CA HIS A 72 -4.93 6.60 -6.64
C HIS A 72 -5.80 6.16 -5.46
N PHE A 73 -5.27 5.31 -4.57
CA PHE A 73 -5.99 4.94 -3.36
C PHE A 73 -6.08 6.11 -2.38
N ASP A 74 -7.30 6.37 -1.92
CA ASP A 74 -7.57 7.20 -0.75
C ASP A 74 -7.09 6.52 0.55
N ALA A 75 -7.36 7.13 1.69
CA ALA A 75 -6.90 6.61 2.98
C ALA A 75 -7.43 5.20 3.29
N LYS A 76 -8.71 4.93 2.98
CA LYS A 76 -9.33 3.63 3.24
C LYS A 76 -8.88 2.57 2.24
N GLY A 77 -8.80 2.92 0.96
CA GLY A 77 -8.26 2.06 -0.10
C GLY A 77 -6.82 1.66 0.21
N LEU A 78 -5.97 2.62 0.56
CA LEU A 78 -4.59 2.31 0.91
C LEU A 78 -4.53 1.37 2.11
N ARG A 79 -5.26 1.65 3.19
CA ARG A 79 -5.33 0.76 4.36
C ARG A 79 -5.76 -0.67 3.99
N TYR A 80 -6.69 -0.82 3.06
CA TYR A 80 -7.21 -2.12 2.64
C TYR A 80 -6.21 -2.91 1.78
N TYR A 81 -5.60 -2.29 0.76
CA TYR A 81 -4.72 -2.99 -0.19
C TYR A 81 -3.25 -3.10 0.27
N LEU A 82 -2.78 -2.19 1.13
CA LEU A 82 -1.39 -2.14 1.57
C LEU A 82 -0.84 -3.44 2.18
N PRO A 83 -1.55 -4.20 3.04
CA PRO A 83 -1.00 -5.46 3.56
C PRO A 83 -0.68 -6.45 2.45
N ARG A 84 -1.56 -6.58 1.45
CA ARG A 84 -1.35 -7.49 0.32
C ARG A 84 -0.20 -7.05 -0.58
N LEU A 85 -0.07 -5.74 -0.79
CA LEU A 85 1.04 -5.13 -1.52
C LEU A 85 2.38 -5.34 -0.82
N MET A 86 2.47 -5.08 0.50
CA MET A 86 3.70 -5.33 1.28
C MET A 86 4.10 -6.81 1.27
N LEU A 87 3.12 -7.73 1.39
CA LEU A 87 3.38 -9.17 1.28
C LEU A 87 3.85 -9.56 -0.12
N GLY A 88 3.33 -8.92 -1.17
CA GLY A 88 3.78 -9.10 -2.56
C GLY A 88 5.24 -8.71 -2.74
N VAL A 89 5.65 -7.55 -2.22
CA VAL A 89 7.05 -7.10 -2.23
C VAL A 89 7.98 -8.11 -1.55
N LEU A 90 7.56 -8.68 -0.40
CA LEU A 90 8.34 -9.71 0.30
C LEU A 90 8.44 -11.04 -0.44
N ALA A 91 7.43 -11.36 -1.28
CA ALA A 91 7.35 -12.64 -1.96
C ALA A 91 8.09 -12.63 -3.31
N ASN A 92 7.95 -11.53 -4.06
CA ASN A 92 8.49 -11.40 -5.40
C ASN A 92 8.84 -9.94 -5.69
N TYR A 93 9.97 -9.49 -5.15
CA TYR A 93 10.49 -8.17 -5.47
C TYR A 93 11.00 -8.12 -6.91
N ASP A 94 10.46 -7.17 -7.67
CA ASP A 94 10.89 -6.79 -9.01
C ASP A 94 10.85 -5.26 -9.08
N SER A 95 12.01 -4.62 -9.19
CA SER A 95 12.10 -3.16 -9.22
C SER A 95 11.46 -2.53 -10.46
N SER A 96 11.16 -3.32 -11.49
CA SER A 96 10.42 -2.86 -12.67
C SER A 96 8.90 -2.96 -12.52
N SER A 97 8.42 -3.67 -11.48
CA SER A 97 6.99 -3.85 -11.22
C SER A 97 6.36 -2.54 -10.72
N MET A 98 5.31 -2.08 -11.40
CA MET A 98 4.52 -0.93 -10.97
C MET A 98 3.87 -1.12 -9.60
N ALA A 99 3.57 -2.37 -9.22
CA ALA A 99 3.02 -2.67 -7.90
C ALA A 99 4.09 -2.47 -6.82
N VAL A 100 5.31 -2.95 -7.06
CA VAL A 100 6.45 -2.76 -6.15
C VAL A 100 6.79 -1.27 -6.03
N ILE A 101 7.01 -0.59 -7.16
CA ILE A 101 7.31 0.85 -7.19
C ILE A 101 6.20 1.64 -6.47
N GLY A 102 4.94 1.41 -6.82
CA GLY A 102 3.80 2.08 -6.21
C GLY A 102 3.73 1.85 -4.69
N THR A 103 4.00 0.63 -4.23
CA THR A 103 4.04 0.28 -2.81
C THR A 103 5.14 1.05 -2.08
N LEU A 104 6.38 0.98 -2.56
CA LEU A 104 7.52 1.62 -1.91
C LEU A 104 7.39 3.15 -1.91
N GLN A 105 6.91 3.74 -3.01
CA GLN A 105 6.63 5.18 -3.08
C GLN A 105 5.49 5.56 -2.13
N SER A 106 4.44 4.74 -1.99
CA SER A 106 3.34 5.01 -1.05
C SER A 106 3.80 5.07 0.41
N LEU A 107 4.91 4.40 0.74
CA LEU A 107 5.52 4.36 2.07
C LEU A 107 6.57 5.46 2.30
N TYR A 108 6.96 6.22 1.26
CA TYR A 108 7.97 7.27 1.40
C TYR A 108 7.34 8.68 1.32
N PRO A 109 7.00 9.32 2.46
CA PRO A 109 6.40 10.64 2.46
C PRO A 109 7.42 11.74 2.11
N LYS A 110 7.54 12.06 0.81
CA LYS A 110 8.40 13.15 0.30
C LYS A 110 7.91 14.50 0.80
N SER A 111 8.81 15.48 0.96
CA SER A 111 8.44 16.78 1.55
C SER A 111 7.46 17.54 0.66
N GLN A 112 7.58 17.38 -0.66
CA GLN A 112 6.73 18.03 -1.66
C GLN A 112 5.30 17.46 -1.70
N SER A 113 5.10 16.23 -1.19
CA SER A 113 3.81 15.53 -1.17
C SER A 113 3.38 15.13 0.24
N TRP A 114 3.92 15.79 1.28
CA TRP A 114 3.76 15.36 2.66
C TRP A 114 2.29 15.27 3.08
N GLU A 115 1.51 16.32 2.81
CA GLU A 115 0.09 16.38 3.15
C GLU A 115 -0.70 15.25 2.49
N TYR A 116 -0.43 14.99 1.21
CA TYR A 116 -1.02 13.88 0.46
C TYR A 116 -0.73 12.51 1.11
N HIS A 117 0.51 12.27 1.58
CA HIS A 117 0.80 11.02 2.30
C HIS A 117 0.11 10.97 3.67
N MET A 118 0.09 12.08 4.41
CA MET A 118 -0.53 12.11 5.74
C MET A 118 -2.05 11.89 5.65
N GLU A 119 -2.70 12.44 4.63
CA GLU A 119 -4.11 12.17 4.33
C GLU A 119 -4.34 10.68 4.09
N ARG A 120 -3.53 10.05 3.23
CA ARG A 120 -3.64 8.62 2.95
C ARG A 120 -3.32 7.74 4.16
N TYR A 121 -2.46 8.20 5.05
CA TYR A 121 -2.17 7.49 6.29
C TYR A 121 -3.23 7.71 7.37
N SER A 122 -4.18 8.65 7.21
CA SER A 122 -5.13 9.03 8.26
C SER A 122 -6.03 7.88 8.75
N ALA A 123 -6.29 6.88 7.89
CA ALA A 123 -7.13 5.72 8.25
C ALA A 123 -6.38 4.63 9.04
N LEU A 124 -5.03 4.70 9.11
CA LEU A 124 -4.19 3.72 9.79
C LEU A 124 -4.23 3.89 11.30
N ASN A 125 -4.46 2.78 12.02
CA ASN A 125 -4.34 2.73 13.48
C ASN A 125 -2.88 2.46 13.92
N ASP A 126 -2.62 2.52 15.22
CA ASP A 126 -1.26 2.35 15.76
C ASP A 126 -0.64 0.98 15.48
N GLN A 127 -1.44 -0.09 15.51
CA GLN A 127 -0.95 -1.45 15.20
C GLN A 127 -0.52 -1.57 13.74
N GLN A 128 -1.30 -0.97 12.83
CA GLN A 128 -1.00 -0.93 11.40
C GLN A 128 0.23 -0.09 11.11
N ARG A 129 0.36 1.09 11.74
CA ARG A 129 1.56 1.94 11.61
C ARG A 129 2.82 1.23 12.11
N LYS A 130 2.72 0.53 13.25
CA LYS A 130 3.82 -0.28 13.78
C LYS A 130 4.20 -1.42 12.83
N ALA A 131 3.22 -2.12 12.27
CA ALA A 131 3.47 -3.19 11.30
C ALA A 131 4.17 -2.67 10.03
N ILE A 132 3.75 -1.52 9.52
CA ILE A 132 4.41 -0.86 8.38
C ILE A 132 5.84 -0.44 8.75
N ALA A 133 6.05 0.13 9.93
CA ALA A 133 7.38 0.55 10.36
C ALA A 133 8.35 -0.63 10.46
N LEU A 134 7.91 -1.75 11.04
CA LEU A 134 8.70 -2.99 11.09
C LEU A 134 8.99 -3.55 9.70
N PHE A 135 8.03 -3.49 8.78
CA PHE A 135 8.24 -3.85 7.38
C PHE A 135 9.31 -2.96 6.72
N VAL A 136 9.18 -1.64 6.81
CA VAL A 136 10.12 -0.68 6.21
C VAL A 136 11.53 -0.84 6.78
N GLU A 137 11.66 -1.09 8.09
CA GLU A 137 12.95 -1.36 8.74
C GLU A 137 13.58 -2.67 8.27
N ALA A 138 12.79 -3.75 8.18
CA ALA A 138 13.31 -5.08 7.88
C ALA A 138 13.54 -5.33 6.40
N LEU A 139 12.79 -4.68 5.50
CA LEU A 139 12.77 -4.99 4.06
C LEU A 139 14.17 -5.07 3.42
N PRO A 140 15.09 -4.10 3.60
CA PRO A 140 16.42 -4.16 2.97
C PRO A 140 17.30 -5.32 3.44
N SER A 141 16.96 -5.96 4.59
CA SER A 141 17.66 -7.14 5.10
C SER A 141 17.02 -8.46 4.67
N LEU A 142 15.74 -8.42 4.25
CA LEU A 142 14.96 -9.58 3.85
C LEU A 142 14.93 -9.78 2.33
N VAL A 143 15.13 -8.70 1.58
CA VAL A 143 15.05 -8.67 0.12
C VAL A 143 16.25 -7.88 -0.42
N GLU A 144 16.88 -8.40 -1.48
CA GLU A 144 17.93 -7.69 -2.21
C GLU A 144 17.32 -6.59 -3.07
N LEU A 145 17.12 -5.42 -2.46
CA LEU A 145 16.62 -4.23 -3.15
C LEU A 145 17.68 -3.61 -4.06
N ASP A 146 17.26 -2.98 -5.14
CA ASP A 146 18.17 -2.13 -5.92
C ASP A 146 18.60 -0.88 -5.13
N GLN A 147 19.58 -0.15 -5.65
CA GLN A 147 20.15 1.00 -4.95
C GLN A 147 19.13 2.12 -4.70
N GLU A 148 18.17 2.32 -5.61
CA GLU A 148 17.19 3.37 -5.49
C GLU A 148 16.18 3.03 -4.39
N ASP A 149 15.68 1.81 -4.38
CA ASP A 149 14.70 1.33 -3.39
C ASP A 149 15.30 1.22 -1.99
N GLN A 150 16.58 0.85 -1.85
CA GLN A 150 17.30 0.93 -0.57
C GLN A 150 17.29 2.36 0.01
N VAL A 151 17.55 3.35 -0.85
CA VAL A 151 17.54 4.77 -0.45
C VAL A 151 16.13 5.22 -0.08
N ILE A 152 15.10 4.79 -0.83
CA ILE A 152 13.70 5.10 -0.55
C ILE A 152 13.31 4.55 0.83
N MET A 153 13.58 3.27 1.12
CA MET A 153 13.23 2.65 2.40
C MET A 153 13.96 3.28 3.58
N LYS A 154 15.26 3.56 3.43
CA LYS A 154 16.02 4.27 4.47
C LYS A 154 15.41 5.63 4.79
N ARG A 155 15.08 6.43 3.76
CA ARG A 155 14.50 7.76 3.94
C ARG A 155 13.08 7.69 4.50
N ALA A 156 12.27 6.74 4.07
CA ALA A 156 10.94 6.48 4.61
C ALA A 156 11.01 6.20 6.13
N LEU A 157 11.95 5.35 6.54
CA LEU A 157 12.19 5.03 7.94
C LEU A 157 12.59 6.25 8.75
N GLU A 158 13.65 6.94 8.34
CA GLU A 158 14.22 8.08 9.06
C GLU A 158 13.24 9.25 9.19
N LYS A 159 12.42 9.48 8.16
CA LYS A 159 11.57 10.66 8.08
C LYS A 159 10.22 10.50 8.76
N TYR A 160 9.67 9.28 8.79
CA TYR A 160 8.32 9.07 9.30
C TYR A 160 8.16 7.79 10.11
N TRP A 161 8.60 6.64 9.61
CA TRP A 161 8.19 5.37 10.24
C TRP A 161 8.93 5.04 11.55
N ARG A 162 10.12 5.58 11.78
CA ARG A 162 10.91 5.30 13.00
C ARG A 162 10.18 5.64 14.30
N GLN A 163 9.22 6.58 14.29
CA GLN A 163 8.45 6.94 15.48
C GLN A 163 7.48 5.85 15.97
N TYR A 164 7.27 4.79 15.17
CA TYR A 164 6.35 3.68 15.48
C TYR A 164 7.07 2.36 15.80
N LEU A 165 8.40 2.38 15.92
CA LEU A 165 9.22 1.26 16.39
C LEU A 165 9.33 1.29 17.92
#